data_AF-A0A7S3DTL3-F1
#
_entry.id   AF-A0A7S3DTL3-F1
#
_cell.length_a   1.000
_cell.length_b   1.000
_cell.length_c   1.000
_cell.angle_alpha   90.00
_cell.angle_beta   90.00
_cell.angle_gamma   90.00
#
_symmetry.space_group_name_H-M   'P 1'
#
loop_
_entity.id
_entity.type
_entity.pdbx_description
1 polymer ?
#
loop_
_entity_poly.entity_id
_entity_poly.type
_entity_poly.pdbx_seq_one_letter_code
_entity_poly.pdbx_strand_id
1 'polypeptide(L)'
;ALNREVARELFDQIDIDQSGTIECEELRSALLERGLSFVSVAEIFDAFDTSDNGSISRNEWDRGLEQGFLAAAISHAPGTLTEMKDLKVKIARDAYVICGYTEFGREMYGILQAAGCAENGGLVAFDLNPSRVAAGLLAGVNVVYGNGASPELLRSAGVTNPKGVVVAFRSEANRLEATARLRERLPPDTPIYGRVVSGQSLSRENLLQAGATDVVSERSESALRFAVLLGAIKDTNKWSKYRTMLAQTQRNKSPSPIPGFTEDSIYDLCDEFNCTYAQLLRLYEVFSSLPDASGDQFVPVDELGEVLMRRSDFPIDDDTLRKWREMADFDGSGVLSFVDFARVYYGLEAVPTLAAESGSVP
;
A
#
# COMPACT_ATOMS: atom_id res chain seq x y z
N ALA A 1 -27.93 -16.05 31.06
CA ALA A 1 -26.82 -15.08 31.00
C ALA A 1 -25.56 -15.79 31.47
N LEU A 2 -24.45 -15.71 30.73
CA LEU A 2 -23.16 -16.16 31.25
C LEU A 2 -22.83 -15.34 32.52
N ASN A 3 -22.39 -16.00 33.59
CA ASN A 3 -21.92 -15.31 34.79
C ASN A 3 -20.61 -14.57 34.46
N ARG A 4 -20.38 -13.36 34.98
CA ARG A 4 -19.20 -12.51 34.68
C ARG A 4 -17.88 -13.20 35.02
N GLU A 5 -17.88 -14.07 36.03
CA GLU A 5 -16.70 -14.89 36.39
C GLU A 5 -16.38 -15.94 35.32
N VAL A 6 -17.40 -16.64 34.82
CA VAL A 6 -17.24 -17.65 33.75
C VAL A 6 -16.78 -17.00 32.44
N ALA A 7 -17.24 -15.77 32.17
CA ALA A 7 -16.82 -15.02 31.00
C ALA A 7 -15.35 -14.56 31.06
N ARG A 8 -14.83 -14.26 32.26
CA ARG A 8 -13.41 -13.96 32.47
C ARG A 8 -12.54 -15.19 32.33
N GLU A 9 -12.95 -16.30 32.94
CA GLU A 9 -12.26 -17.58 32.77
C GLU A 9 -12.22 -18.02 31.31
N LEU A 10 -13.28 -17.75 30.55
CA LEU A 10 -13.31 -18.05 29.12
C LEU A 10 -12.34 -17.16 28.33
N PHE A 11 -12.22 -15.87 28.66
CA PHE A 11 -11.22 -15.00 28.03
C PHE A 11 -9.82 -15.54 28.27
N ASP A 12 -9.51 -15.89 29.51
CA ASP A 12 -8.18 -16.40 29.90
C ASP A 12 -7.89 -17.79 29.33
N GLN A 13 -8.91 -18.58 28.99
CA GLN A 13 -8.76 -19.86 28.27
C GLN A 13 -8.53 -19.68 26.77
N ILE A 14 -9.00 -18.58 26.19
CA ILE A 14 -8.86 -18.27 24.77
C ILE A 14 -7.51 -17.59 24.51
N ASP A 15 -7.09 -16.68 25.39
CA ASP A 15 -5.78 -16.00 25.41
C ASP A 15 -4.67 -17.02 25.77
N ILE A 16 -4.21 -17.78 24.77
CA ILE A 16 -3.29 -18.91 24.92
C ILE A 16 -1.89 -18.40 25.23
N ASP A 17 -1.49 -17.29 24.60
CA ASP A 17 -0.17 -16.71 24.77
C ASP A 17 -0.08 -15.74 25.96
N GLN A 18 -1.19 -15.49 26.65
CA GLN A 18 -1.30 -14.60 27.80
C GLN A 18 -0.91 -13.16 27.48
N SER A 19 -1.11 -12.73 26.23
CA SER A 19 -0.88 -11.35 25.79
C SER A 19 -1.82 -10.34 26.46
N GLY A 20 -2.93 -10.81 27.05
CA GLY A 20 -3.96 -9.97 27.63
C GLY A 20 -4.98 -9.45 26.60
N THR A 21 -4.87 -9.91 25.36
CA THR A 21 -5.78 -9.66 24.24
C THR A 21 -6.08 -10.98 23.54
N ILE A 22 -7.25 -11.11 22.92
CA ILE A 22 -7.55 -12.30 22.11
C ILE A 22 -7.30 -11.99 20.65
N GLU A 23 -6.32 -12.65 20.05
CA GLU A 23 -6.13 -12.59 18.61
C GLU A 23 -7.17 -13.44 17.87
N CYS A 24 -7.41 -13.14 16.59
CA CYS A 24 -8.38 -13.88 15.78
C CYS A 24 -8.02 -15.37 15.67
N GLU A 25 -6.73 -15.72 15.66
CA GLU A 25 -6.28 -17.12 15.64
C GLU A 25 -6.59 -17.88 16.94
N GLU A 26 -6.52 -17.19 18.08
CA GLU A 26 -6.83 -17.71 19.40
C GLU A 26 -8.33 -17.95 19.56
N LEU A 27 -9.14 -16.93 19.21
CA LEU A 27 -10.60 -17.05 19.17
C LEU A 27 -11.03 -18.18 18.23
N ARG A 28 -10.42 -18.26 17.04
CA ARG A 28 -10.66 -19.31 16.07
C ARG A 28 -10.37 -20.69 16.65
N SER A 29 -9.23 -20.87 17.30
CA SER A 29 -8.84 -22.17 17.86
C SER A 29 -9.84 -22.63 18.92
N ALA A 30 -10.23 -21.74 19.83
CA ALA A 30 -11.16 -22.05 20.91
C ALA A 30 -12.61 -22.30 20.44
N LEU A 31 -13.05 -21.62 19.37
CA LEU A 31 -14.41 -21.75 18.83
C LEU A 31 -14.53 -22.91 17.82
N LEU A 32 -13.47 -23.23 17.07
CA LEU A 32 -13.42 -24.41 16.20
C LEU A 32 -13.49 -25.72 17.00
N GLU A 33 -12.79 -25.82 18.13
CA GLU A 33 -12.90 -26.97 19.04
C GLU A 33 -14.33 -27.19 19.54
N ARG A 34 -15.12 -26.11 19.61
CA ARG A 34 -16.53 -26.11 20.02
C ARG A 34 -17.51 -26.28 18.87
N GLY A 35 -17.02 -26.48 17.64
CA GLY A 35 -17.83 -26.81 16.47
C GLY A 35 -18.53 -25.64 15.78
N LEU A 36 -18.10 -24.40 16.06
CA LEU A 36 -18.60 -23.21 15.36
C LEU A 36 -17.86 -23.00 14.03
N SER A 37 -18.58 -22.50 13.02
CA SER A 37 -18.03 -22.30 11.67
C SER A 37 -17.20 -21.02 11.56
N PHE A 38 -16.31 -20.96 10.58
CA PHE A 38 -15.42 -19.81 10.36
C PHE A 38 -16.17 -18.48 10.16
N VAL A 39 -17.35 -18.52 9.52
CA VAL A 39 -18.19 -17.32 9.29
C VAL A 39 -18.65 -16.75 10.63
N SER A 40 -19.07 -17.61 11.56
CA SER A 40 -19.48 -17.21 12.90
C SER A 40 -18.32 -16.65 13.71
N VAL A 41 -17.09 -17.19 13.56
CA VAL A 41 -15.91 -16.66 14.26
C VAL A 41 -15.57 -15.24 13.79
N ALA A 42 -15.63 -14.98 12.48
CA ALA A 42 -15.39 -13.65 11.92
C ALA A 42 -16.42 -12.61 12.38
N GLU A 43 -17.70 -12.98 12.37
CA GLU A 43 -18.80 -12.12 12.87
C GLU A 43 -18.69 -11.85 14.37
N ILE A 44 -18.32 -12.86 15.16
CA ILE A 44 -18.04 -12.70 16.59
C ILE A 44 -16.83 -11.79 16.79
N PHE A 45 -15.76 -11.97 16.01
CA PHE A 45 -14.56 -11.16 16.15
C PHE A 45 -14.83 -9.70 15.84
N ASP A 46 -15.50 -9.40 14.72
CA ASP A 46 -15.88 -8.04 14.31
C ASP A 46 -16.85 -7.36 15.30
N ALA A 47 -17.79 -8.13 15.86
CA ALA A 47 -18.70 -7.61 16.88
C ALA A 47 -18.00 -7.25 18.20
N PHE A 48 -16.84 -7.86 18.47
CA PHE A 48 -16.08 -7.65 19.69
C PHE A 48 -14.94 -6.64 19.51
N ASP A 49 -14.16 -6.69 18.42
CA ASP A 49 -13.07 -5.77 18.10
C ASP A 49 -13.60 -4.42 17.58
N THR A 50 -14.22 -3.65 18.48
CA THR A 50 -14.79 -2.34 18.15
C THR A 50 -13.75 -1.30 17.76
N SER A 51 -12.48 -1.53 18.10
CA SER A 51 -11.38 -0.61 17.78
C SER A 51 -10.69 -0.94 16.45
N ASP A 52 -11.06 -2.05 15.79
CA ASP A 52 -10.53 -2.52 14.49
C ASP A 52 -8.99 -2.61 14.50
N ASN A 53 -8.43 -3.01 15.64
CA ASN A 53 -6.98 -3.10 15.83
C ASN A 53 -6.44 -4.52 15.57
N GLY A 54 -7.32 -5.48 15.31
CA GLY A 54 -6.99 -6.87 15.02
C GLY A 54 -6.92 -7.79 16.24
N SER A 55 -7.28 -7.29 17.43
CA SER A 55 -7.21 -7.99 18.71
C SER A 55 -8.37 -7.57 19.63
N ILE A 56 -9.01 -8.53 20.32
CA ILE A 56 -10.09 -8.22 21.26
C ILE A 56 -9.49 -7.95 22.64
N SER A 57 -9.57 -6.71 23.10
CA SER A 57 -9.19 -6.35 24.48
C SER A 57 -10.22 -6.82 25.51
N ARG A 58 -9.82 -6.88 26.79
CA ARG A 58 -10.76 -7.20 27.89
C ARG A 58 -11.96 -6.25 27.97
N ASN A 59 -11.74 -4.97 27.69
CA ASN A 59 -12.80 -3.96 27.69
C ASN A 59 -13.79 -4.15 26.53
N GLU A 60 -13.32 -4.65 25.40
CA GLU A 60 -14.13 -5.00 24.23
C GLU A 60 -14.90 -6.29 24.48
N TRP A 61 -14.26 -7.28 25.09
CA TRP A 61 -14.89 -8.51 25.54
C TRP A 61 -16.06 -8.29 26.48
N ASP A 62 -15.86 -7.49 27.53
CA ASP A 62 -16.92 -7.18 28.48
C ASP A 62 -18.08 -6.42 27.80
N ARG A 63 -17.78 -5.48 26.89
CA ARG A 63 -18.80 -4.73 26.13
C ARG A 63 -19.60 -5.64 25.19
N GLY A 64 -18.93 -6.54 24.46
CA GLY A 64 -19.60 -7.47 23.55
C GLY A 64 -20.52 -8.47 24.27
N LEU A 65 -20.16 -8.86 25.50
CA LEU A 65 -20.99 -9.68 26.38
C LEU A 65 -22.23 -8.94 26.88
N GLU A 66 -22.08 -7.68 27.29
CA GLU A 66 -23.21 -6.84 27.74
C GLU A 66 -24.21 -6.56 26.61
N GLN A 67 -23.73 -6.48 25.37
CA GLN A 67 -24.56 -6.35 24.17
C GLN A 67 -25.15 -7.68 23.70
N GLY A 68 -24.82 -8.79 24.36
CA GLY A 68 -25.38 -10.11 24.09
C GLY A 68 -24.87 -10.76 22.80
N PHE A 69 -23.75 -10.29 22.24
CA PHE A 69 -23.25 -10.79 20.95
C PHE A 69 -22.86 -12.26 20.97
N LEU A 70 -22.26 -12.74 22.06
CA LEU A 70 -21.97 -14.17 22.24
C LEU A 70 -23.27 -15.01 22.29
N ALA A 71 -24.31 -14.49 22.96
CA ALA A 71 -25.60 -15.16 23.00
C ALA A 71 -26.30 -15.13 21.63
N ALA A 72 -26.19 -14.04 20.87
CA ALA A 72 -26.71 -13.91 19.52
C ALA A 72 -25.99 -14.84 18.53
N ALA A 73 -24.66 -14.95 18.63
CA ALA A 73 -23.86 -15.83 17.79
C ALA A 73 -24.10 -17.32 18.07
N ILE A 74 -24.40 -17.68 19.33
CA ILE A 74 -24.80 -19.04 19.72
C ILE A 74 -26.28 -19.33 19.40
N SER A 75 -27.16 -18.31 19.41
CA SER A 75 -28.60 -18.44 19.15
C SER A 75 -28.97 -18.41 17.66
N HIS A 76 -28.10 -17.92 16.78
CA HIS A 76 -28.18 -18.19 15.34
C HIS A 76 -27.85 -19.67 15.12
N ALA A 77 -28.88 -20.49 15.32
CA ALA A 77 -28.81 -21.92 15.47
C ALA A 77 -28.14 -22.64 14.28
N PRO A 78 -27.46 -23.79 14.54
CA PRO A 78 -26.63 -24.58 13.62
C PRO A 78 -27.38 -25.25 12.44
N GLY A 79 -28.58 -24.80 12.10
CA GLY A 79 -29.49 -25.42 11.14
C GLY A 79 -29.13 -25.19 9.67
N THR A 80 -28.46 -24.09 9.32
CA THR A 80 -27.97 -23.81 7.95
C THR A 80 -26.51 -24.25 7.71
N LEU A 81 -25.81 -24.66 8.77
CA LEU A 81 -24.38 -25.01 8.75
C LEU A 81 -24.09 -26.50 8.53
N THR A 82 -25.12 -27.35 8.50
CA THR A 82 -24.93 -28.78 8.21
C THR A 82 -24.49 -29.00 6.76
N GLU A 83 -24.88 -28.12 5.83
CA GLU A 83 -24.37 -28.13 4.44
C GLU A 83 -22.94 -27.56 4.33
N MET A 84 -22.48 -26.77 5.30
CA MET A 84 -21.13 -26.19 5.32
C MET A 84 -20.07 -27.05 6.01
N LYS A 85 -20.47 -28.05 6.81
CA LYS A 85 -19.54 -29.08 7.32
C LYS A 85 -18.90 -29.91 6.20
N ASP A 86 -19.55 -29.96 5.03
CA ASP A 86 -19.05 -30.66 3.84
C ASP A 86 -18.35 -29.73 2.83
N LEU A 87 -18.23 -28.42 3.11
CA LEU A 87 -17.28 -27.55 2.40
C LEU A 87 -15.85 -27.87 2.88
N LYS A 88 -15.39 -29.10 2.62
CA LYS A 88 -13.96 -29.34 2.42
C LYS A 88 -13.56 -28.49 1.23
N VAL A 89 -13.00 -27.32 1.52
CA VAL A 89 -12.26 -26.52 0.55
C VAL A 89 -11.12 -27.40 0.05
N LYS A 90 -11.39 -28.10 -1.06
CA LYS A 90 -10.42 -28.98 -1.70
C LYS A 90 -9.37 -28.05 -2.28
N ILE A 91 -8.16 -28.10 -1.74
CA ILE A 91 -7.02 -27.36 -2.26
C ILE A 91 -6.04 -28.39 -2.81
N ALA A 92 -5.68 -28.24 -4.07
CA ALA A 92 -4.72 -29.11 -4.72
C ALA A 92 -3.29 -28.77 -4.26
N ARG A 93 -2.42 -29.79 -4.24
CA ARG A 93 -1.00 -29.62 -3.89
C ARG A 93 -0.26 -28.60 -4.74
N ASP A 94 -0.70 -28.45 -5.98
CA ASP A 94 -0.14 -27.62 -7.02
C ASP A 94 -1.03 -26.42 -7.38
N ALA A 95 -1.93 -26.02 -6.49
CA ALA A 95 -2.83 -24.90 -6.71
C ALA A 95 -2.06 -23.61 -7.05
N TYR A 96 -2.69 -22.75 -7.87
CA TYR A 96 -2.33 -21.34 -7.97
C TYR A 96 -2.66 -20.65 -6.65
N VAL A 97 -1.74 -19.81 -6.18
CA VAL A 97 -1.85 -19.11 -4.90
C VAL A 97 -1.95 -17.61 -5.13
N ILE A 98 -2.94 -16.97 -4.51
CA ILE A 98 -3.07 -15.51 -4.46
C ILE A 98 -2.83 -15.05 -3.01
N CYS A 99 -1.73 -14.33 -2.78
CA CYS A 99 -1.41 -13.75 -1.48
C CYS A 99 -2.05 -12.36 -1.36
N GLY A 100 -3.24 -12.29 -0.76
CA GLY A 100 -4.04 -11.08 -0.60
C GLY A 100 -5.34 -11.16 -1.41
N TYR A 101 -6.48 -11.38 -0.75
CA TYR A 101 -7.83 -11.39 -1.33
C TYR A 101 -8.52 -10.01 -1.25
N THR A 102 -7.72 -8.96 -1.51
CA THR A 102 -8.19 -7.59 -1.67
C THR A 102 -8.95 -7.44 -2.99
N GLU A 103 -9.37 -6.23 -3.38
CA GLU A 103 -10.04 -5.98 -4.66
C GLU A 103 -9.30 -6.62 -5.86
N PHE A 104 -8.00 -6.37 -5.99
CA PHE A 104 -7.19 -6.99 -7.04
C PHE A 104 -7.11 -8.51 -6.90
N GLY A 105 -7.00 -9.02 -5.67
CA GLY A 105 -6.97 -10.46 -5.42
C GLY A 105 -8.26 -11.16 -5.86
N ARG A 106 -9.41 -10.51 -5.62
CA ARG A 106 -10.73 -11.00 -6.05
C ARG A 106 -10.86 -10.99 -7.58
N GLU A 107 -10.43 -9.92 -8.23
CA GLU A 107 -10.43 -9.85 -9.70
C GLU A 107 -9.54 -10.94 -10.30
N MET A 108 -8.32 -11.10 -9.78
CA MET A 108 -7.41 -12.17 -10.19
C MET A 108 -8.01 -13.56 -9.97
N TYR A 109 -8.66 -13.79 -8.83
CA TYR A 109 -9.34 -15.05 -8.56
C TYR A 109 -10.44 -15.31 -9.59
N GLY A 110 -11.30 -14.32 -9.86
CA GLY A 110 -12.39 -14.43 -10.82
C GLY A 110 -11.91 -14.74 -12.24
N ILE A 111 -10.86 -14.06 -12.70
CA ILE A 111 -10.26 -14.31 -14.02
C ILE A 111 -9.68 -15.73 -14.10
N LEU A 112 -8.92 -16.17 -13.09
CA LEU A 112 -8.35 -17.51 -13.06
C LEU A 112 -9.42 -18.59 -12.95
N GLN A 113 -10.48 -18.35 -12.18
CA GLN A 113 -11.63 -19.24 -12.09
C GLN A 113 -12.33 -19.37 -13.45
N ALA A 114 -12.59 -18.26 -14.15
CA ALA A 114 -13.18 -18.27 -15.49
C ALA A 114 -12.29 -18.97 -16.53
N ALA A 115 -10.97 -18.98 -16.31
CA ALA A 115 -10.00 -19.72 -17.12
C ALA A 115 -9.90 -21.23 -16.76
N GLY A 116 -10.71 -21.72 -15.81
CA GLY A 116 -10.73 -23.13 -15.38
C GLY A 116 -9.69 -23.48 -14.31
N CYS A 117 -8.92 -22.52 -13.80
CA CYS A 117 -7.85 -22.81 -12.83
C CYS A 117 -8.38 -23.25 -11.45
N ALA A 118 -9.64 -22.97 -11.13
CA ALA A 118 -10.24 -23.34 -9.84
C ALA A 118 -10.72 -24.80 -9.78
N GLU A 119 -10.79 -25.49 -10.93
CA GLU A 119 -11.23 -26.89 -10.99
C GLU A 119 -10.38 -27.79 -10.09
N ASN A 120 -11.02 -28.76 -9.44
CA ASN A 120 -10.38 -29.73 -8.55
C ASN A 120 -9.55 -29.13 -7.41
N GLY A 121 -9.81 -27.87 -7.05
CA GLY A 121 -9.05 -27.19 -6.00
C GLY A 121 -7.77 -26.51 -6.47
N GLY A 122 -7.62 -26.31 -7.78
CA GLY A 122 -6.41 -25.75 -8.38
C GLY A 122 -6.16 -24.26 -8.13
N LEU A 123 -7.00 -23.58 -7.34
CA LEU A 123 -6.87 -22.16 -7.03
C LEU A 123 -7.24 -21.89 -5.57
N VAL A 124 -6.40 -21.11 -4.88
CA VAL A 124 -6.64 -20.66 -3.50
C VAL A 124 -6.15 -19.22 -3.31
N ALA A 125 -6.90 -18.44 -2.54
CA ALA A 125 -6.50 -17.10 -2.07
C ALA A 125 -6.32 -17.06 -0.55
N PHE A 126 -5.54 -16.10 -0.08
CA PHE A 126 -5.30 -15.86 1.36
C PHE A 126 -5.51 -14.39 1.70
N ASP A 127 -6.06 -14.10 2.88
CA ASP A 127 -6.20 -12.72 3.36
C ASP A 127 -6.19 -12.65 4.90
N LEU A 128 -5.72 -11.52 5.43
CA LEU A 128 -5.67 -11.23 6.86
C LEU A 128 -6.97 -10.58 7.38
N ASN A 129 -7.87 -10.13 6.50
CA ASN A 129 -9.15 -9.57 6.91
C ASN A 129 -10.23 -10.67 6.93
N PRO A 130 -10.79 -10.99 8.12
CA PRO A 130 -11.72 -12.08 8.29
C PRO A 130 -13.03 -11.86 7.51
N SER A 131 -13.50 -10.61 7.42
CA SER A 131 -14.73 -10.25 6.68
C SER A 131 -14.61 -10.52 5.17
N ARG A 132 -13.43 -10.27 4.57
CA ARG A 132 -13.17 -10.61 3.16
C ARG A 132 -13.13 -12.13 2.92
N VAL A 133 -12.55 -12.89 3.86
CA VAL A 133 -12.49 -14.35 3.79
C VAL A 133 -13.90 -14.93 3.89
N ALA A 134 -14.70 -14.49 4.87
CA ALA A 134 -16.07 -14.94 5.05
C ALA A 134 -16.93 -14.67 3.79
N ALA A 135 -16.84 -13.45 3.24
CA ALA A 135 -17.56 -13.10 2.01
C ALA A 135 -17.14 -13.99 0.81
N GLY A 136 -15.85 -14.32 0.68
CA GLY A 136 -15.37 -15.22 -0.36
C GLY A 136 -15.90 -16.65 -0.19
N LEU A 137 -15.84 -17.20 1.03
CA LEU A 137 -16.37 -18.53 1.31
C LEU A 137 -17.87 -18.64 1.00
N LEU A 138 -18.66 -17.63 1.36
CA LEU A 138 -20.09 -17.55 1.01
C LEU A 138 -20.32 -17.50 -0.51
N ALA A 139 -19.38 -16.95 -1.26
CA ALA A 139 -19.38 -16.94 -2.73
C ALA A 139 -18.81 -18.23 -3.36
N GLY A 140 -18.49 -19.26 -2.57
CA GLY A 140 -17.92 -20.53 -3.05
C GLY A 140 -16.46 -20.42 -3.49
N VAL A 141 -15.74 -19.40 -3.04
CA VAL A 141 -14.32 -19.18 -3.33
C VAL A 141 -13.48 -19.95 -2.32
N ASN A 142 -12.44 -20.64 -2.81
CA ASN A 142 -11.40 -21.22 -1.95
C ASN A 142 -10.51 -20.10 -1.40
N VAL A 143 -10.89 -19.53 -0.26
CA VAL A 143 -10.12 -18.50 0.44
C VAL A 143 -9.82 -18.92 1.87
N VAL A 144 -8.60 -18.66 2.32
CA VAL A 144 -8.09 -19.05 3.64
C VAL A 144 -7.69 -17.81 4.42
N TYR A 145 -8.05 -17.77 5.69
CA TYR A 145 -7.60 -16.70 6.59
C TYR A 145 -6.14 -16.90 6.99
N GLY A 146 -5.38 -15.82 6.93
CA GLY A 146 -3.98 -15.77 7.34
C GLY A 146 -3.05 -15.20 6.27
N ASN A 147 -1.78 -15.11 6.60
CA ASN A 147 -0.77 -14.56 5.70
C ASN A 147 -0.42 -15.57 4.58
N GLY A 148 -0.88 -15.31 3.35
CA GLY A 148 -0.59 -16.15 2.18
C GLY A 148 0.90 -16.27 1.81
N ALA A 149 1.76 -15.45 2.39
CA ALA A 149 3.21 -15.57 2.24
C ALA A 149 3.87 -16.48 3.28
N SER A 150 3.10 -17.11 4.17
CA SER A 150 3.57 -18.09 5.16
C SER A 150 3.69 -19.49 4.51
N PRO A 151 4.90 -20.02 4.29
CA PRO A 151 5.08 -21.36 3.72
C PRO A 151 4.47 -22.45 4.60
N GLU A 152 4.46 -22.24 5.92
CA GLU A 152 3.82 -23.13 6.89
C GLU A 152 2.30 -23.19 6.66
N LEU A 153 1.67 -22.02 6.49
CA LEU A 153 0.23 -21.93 6.21
C LEU A 153 -0.12 -22.54 4.86
N LEU A 154 0.69 -22.30 3.82
CA LEU A 154 0.51 -22.94 2.50
C LEU A 154 0.53 -24.46 2.61
N ARG A 155 1.52 -25.03 3.33
CA ARG A 155 1.62 -26.48 3.56
C ARG A 155 0.42 -27.03 4.34
N SER A 156 -0.01 -26.33 5.40
CA SER A 156 -1.18 -26.71 6.20
C SER A 156 -2.48 -26.64 5.40
N ALA A 157 -2.58 -25.70 4.45
CA ALA A 157 -3.66 -25.62 3.48
C ALA A 157 -3.57 -26.68 2.38
N GLY A 158 -2.50 -27.49 2.35
CA GLY A 158 -2.29 -28.58 1.40
C GLY A 158 -1.46 -28.19 0.17
N VAL A 159 -1.03 -26.93 0.03
CA VAL A 159 -0.21 -26.45 -1.08
C VAL A 159 1.27 -26.70 -0.80
N THR A 160 1.90 -27.55 -1.60
CA THR A 160 3.32 -27.92 -1.43
C THR A 160 4.17 -27.66 -2.67
N ASN A 161 3.56 -27.58 -3.86
CA ASN A 161 4.24 -27.38 -5.13
C ASN A 161 3.42 -26.48 -6.08
N PRO A 162 3.16 -25.22 -5.70
CA PRO A 162 2.23 -24.36 -6.41
C PRO A 162 2.66 -24.12 -7.86
N LYS A 163 1.70 -24.14 -8.80
CA LYS A 163 1.94 -23.80 -10.22
C LYS A 163 2.39 -22.36 -10.43
N GLY A 164 2.02 -21.48 -9.51
CA GLY A 164 2.43 -20.09 -9.50
C GLY A 164 1.83 -19.35 -8.31
N VAL A 165 2.53 -18.32 -7.87
CA VAL A 165 2.13 -17.49 -6.73
C VAL A 165 2.05 -16.04 -7.18
N VAL A 166 0.94 -15.35 -6.86
CA VAL A 166 0.78 -13.91 -7.08
C VAL A 166 0.84 -13.19 -5.73
N VAL A 167 1.80 -12.29 -5.57
CA VAL A 167 1.93 -11.47 -4.35
C VAL A 167 1.16 -10.16 -4.53
N ALA A 168 -0.03 -10.10 -3.94
CA ALA A 168 -1.04 -9.05 -4.16
C ALA A 168 -1.32 -8.18 -2.92
N PHE A 169 -0.39 -8.12 -1.97
CA PHE A 169 -0.52 -7.23 -0.80
C PHE A 169 -0.49 -5.75 -1.21
N ARG A 170 -1.23 -4.91 -0.46
CA ARG A 170 -1.26 -3.45 -0.69
C ARG A 170 0.04 -2.77 -0.20
N SER A 171 0.58 -3.23 0.93
CA SER A 171 1.83 -2.72 1.51
C SER A 171 3.02 -3.04 0.62
N GLU A 172 3.92 -2.07 0.45
CA GLU A 172 5.18 -2.21 -0.28
C GLU A 172 6.15 -3.14 0.44
N ALA A 173 6.37 -2.89 1.72
CA ALA A 173 7.22 -3.69 2.58
C ALA A 173 6.76 -5.15 2.60
N ASN A 174 5.46 -5.40 2.79
CA ASN A 174 4.91 -6.75 2.83
C ASN A 174 5.05 -7.47 1.49
N ARG A 175 4.91 -6.77 0.35
CA ARG A 175 5.14 -7.39 -0.97
C ARG A 175 6.59 -7.80 -1.15
N LEU A 176 7.53 -6.94 -0.78
CA LEU A 176 8.95 -7.21 -0.91
C LEU A 176 9.38 -8.39 -0.01
N GLU A 177 9.02 -8.33 1.27
CA GLU A 177 9.33 -9.37 2.26
C GLU A 177 8.69 -10.71 1.90
N ALA A 178 7.40 -10.71 1.53
CA ALA A 178 6.68 -11.90 1.11
C ALA A 178 7.34 -12.56 -0.10
N THR A 179 7.77 -11.76 -1.09
CA THR A 179 8.44 -12.27 -2.28
C THR A 179 9.73 -13.00 -1.91
N ALA A 180 10.56 -12.38 -1.06
CA ALA A 180 11.81 -12.98 -0.57
C ALA A 180 11.57 -14.27 0.21
N ARG A 181 10.64 -14.25 1.18
CA ARG A 181 10.30 -15.41 2.01
C ARG A 181 9.76 -16.57 1.18
N LEU A 182 8.89 -16.30 0.21
CA LEU A 182 8.34 -17.32 -0.68
C LEU A 182 9.42 -17.93 -1.57
N ARG A 183 10.33 -17.12 -2.13
CA ARG A 183 11.45 -17.64 -2.94
C ARG A 183 12.38 -18.53 -2.11
N GLU A 184 12.67 -18.16 -0.88
CA GLU A 184 13.55 -18.94 0.00
C GLU A 184 12.97 -20.32 0.35
N ARG A 185 11.64 -20.40 0.53
CA ARG A 185 10.99 -21.56 1.18
C ARG A 185 10.18 -22.46 0.24
N LEU A 186 9.86 -21.99 -0.95
CA LEU A 186 9.18 -22.79 -1.98
C LEU A 186 10.20 -23.51 -2.87
N PRO A 187 9.77 -24.54 -3.64
CA PRO A 187 10.63 -25.18 -4.64
C PRO A 187 11.31 -24.14 -5.56
N PRO A 188 12.61 -24.27 -5.88
CA PRO A 188 13.37 -23.24 -6.58
C PRO A 188 12.77 -22.74 -7.89
N ASP A 189 12.07 -23.61 -8.63
CA ASP A 189 11.47 -23.30 -9.93
C ASP A 189 10.04 -22.73 -9.82
N THR A 190 9.51 -22.55 -8.61
CA THR A 190 8.17 -22.01 -8.41
C THR A 190 8.05 -20.61 -9.01
N PRO A 191 7.11 -20.37 -9.94
CA PRO A 191 6.88 -19.04 -10.47
C PRO A 191 6.28 -18.11 -9.40
N ILE A 192 6.92 -16.97 -9.16
CA ILE A 192 6.45 -15.95 -8.22
C ILE A 192 6.27 -14.65 -8.98
N TYR A 193 5.06 -14.09 -8.97
CA TYR A 193 4.71 -12.88 -9.70
C TYR A 193 4.39 -11.74 -8.73
N GLY A 194 5.11 -10.65 -8.88
CA GLY A 194 4.86 -9.41 -8.13
C GLY A 194 4.10 -8.39 -8.97
N ARG A 195 3.60 -7.34 -8.30
CA ARG A 195 3.05 -6.15 -8.97
C ARG A 195 3.71 -4.88 -8.46
N VAL A 196 3.86 -3.90 -9.34
CA VAL A 196 4.20 -2.50 -9.03
C VAL A 196 2.95 -1.65 -9.24
N VAL A 197 2.53 -0.98 -8.16
CA VAL A 197 1.32 -0.16 -8.14
C VAL A 197 1.67 1.27 -8.51
N SER A 198 0.82 1.93 -9.28
CA SER A 198 1.02 3.32 -9.66
C SER A 198 1.02 4.22 -8.41
N GLY A 199 2.06 5.05 -8.27
CA GLY A 199 2.17 6.03 -7.18
C GLY A 199 2.87 5.51 -5.92
N GLN A 200 3.36 4.28 -5.92
CA GLN A 200 4.17 3.73 -4.84
C GLN A 200 5.65 3.59 -5.26
N SER A 201 6.56 3.44 -4.28
CA SER A 201 8.01 3.52 -4.49
C SER A 201 8.67 2.18 -4.82
N LEU A 202 8.03 1.05 -4.51
CA LEU A 202 8.55 -0.29 -4.76
C LEU A 202 8.75 -0.53 -6.25
N SER A 203 10.00 -0.70 -6.66
CA SER A 203 10.36 -0.89 -8.06
C SER A 203 10.24 -2.34 -8.51
N ARG A 204 10.23 -2.53 -9.83
CA ARG A 204 10.34 -3.85 -10.45
C ARG A 204 11.63 -4.55 -10.05
N GLU A 205 12.72 -3.81 -9.97
CA GLU A 205 14.05 -4.32 -9.64
C GLU A 205 14.12 -4.85 -8.22
N ASN A 206 13.51 -4.18 -7.25
CA ASN A 206 13.47 -4.66 -5.87
C ASN A 206 12.79 -6.03 -5.78
N LEU A 207 11.66 -6.20 -6.47
CA LEU A 207 10.92 -7.47 -6.47
C LEU A 207 11.67 -8.58 -7.22
N LEU A 208 12.34 -8.28 -8.33
CA LEU A 208 13.19 -9.26 -9.02
C LEU A 208 14.39 -9.69 -8.18
N GLN A 209 15.04 -8.74 -7.49
CA GLN A 209 16.14 -9.03 -6.57
C GLN A 209 15.67 -9.87 -5.38
N ALA A 210 14.45 -9.65 -4.90
CA ALA A 210 13.80 -10.48 -3.88
C ALA A 210 13.40 -11.88 -4.40
N GLY A 211 13.55 -12.16 -5.69
CA GLY A 211 13.30 -13.49 -6.25
C GLY A 211 11.94 -13.67 -6.94
N ALA A 212 11.25 -12.58 -7.29
CA ALA A 212 10.14 -12.67 -8.23
C ALA A 212 10.64 -13.21 -9.58
N THR A 213 9.86 -14.10 -10.19
CA THR A 213 10.10 -14.61 -11.54
C THR A 213 9.82 -13.54 -12.59
N ASP A 214 8.73 -12.79 -12.43
CA ASP A 214 8.47 -11.57 -13.20
C ASP A 214 7.56 -10.62 -12.40
N VAL A 215 7.47 -9.38 -12.86
CA VAL A 215 6.76 -8.31 -12.17
C VAL A 215 5.93 -7.50 -13.14
N VAL A 216 4.66 -7.31 -12.80
CA VAL A 216 3.70 -6.55 -13.59
C VAL A 216 3.60 -5.12 -13.07
N SER A 217 3.84 -4.13 -13.94
CA SER A 217 3.64 -2.71 -13.61
C SER A 217 2.27 -2.26 -14.11
N GLU A 218 1.37 -1.89 -13.19
CA GLU A 218 -0.02 -1.56 -13.55
C GLU A 218 -0.14 -0.39 -14.51
N ARG A 219 0.65 0.68 -14.24
CA ARG A 219 0.72 1.84 -15.12
C ARG A 219 1.21 1.47 -16.52
N SER A 220 2.23 0.63 -16.60
CA SER A 220 2.85 0.23 -17.86
C SER A 220 1.91 -0.65 -18.68
N GLU A 221 1.27 -1.65 -18.05
CA GLU A 221 0.31 -2.53 -18.73
C GLU A 221 -0.93 -1.77 -19.20
N SER A 222 -1.41 -0.80 -18.42
CA SER A 222 -2.53 0.07 -18.82
C SER A 222 -2.18 0.87 -20.08
N ALA A 223 -1.00 1.51 -20.10
CA ALA A 223 -0.54 2.27 -21.27
C ALA A 223 -0.35 1.37 -22.52
N LEU A 224 0.21 0.18 -22.34
CA LEU A 224 0.36 -0.80 -23.43
C LEU A 224 -0.99 -1.26 -23.97
N ARG A 225 -1.98 -1.48 -23.09
CA ARG A 225 -3.33 -1.86 -23.52
C ARG A 225 -3.97 -0.78 -24.38
N PHE A 226 -3.84 0.51 -24.02
CA PHE A 226 -4.31 1.60 -24.86
C PHE A 226 -3.57 1.70 -26.19
N ALA A 227 -2.24 1.49 -26.21
CA ALA A 227 -1.48 1.48 -27.46
C ALA A 227 -1.94 0.39 -28.44
N VAL A 228 -2.40 -0.76 -27.93
CA VAL A 228 -3.03 -1.80 -28.74
C VAL A 228 -4.39 -1.35 -29.25
N LEU A 229 -5.24 -0.78 -28.39
CA LEU A 229 -6.58 -0.30 -28.78
C LEU A 229 -6.53 0.81 -29.84
N LEU A 230 -5.52 1.68 -29.78
CA LEU A 230 -5.26 2.70 -30.79
C LEU A 230 -4.68 2.13 -32.10
N GLY A 231 -4.37 0.83 -32.15
CA GLY A 231 -3.79 0.17 -33.32
C GLY A 231 -2.30 0.48 -33.54
N ALA A 232 -1.63 1.14 -32.60
CA ALA A 232 -0.20 1.44 -32.66
C ALA A 232 0.64 0.17 -32.46
N ILE A 233 0.16 -0.75 -31.60
CA ILE A 233 0.77 -2.07 -31.41
C ILE A 233 -0.20 -3.13 -31.96
N LYS A 234 0.10 -3.64 -33.15
CA LYS A 234 -0.73 -4.65 -33.84
C LYS A 234 -0.36 -6.09 -33.52
N ASP A 235 0.88 -6.31 -33.09
CA ASP A 235 1.43 -7.64 -32.80
C ASP A 235 1.74 -7.74 -31.31
N THR A 236 1.05 -8.68 -30.64
CA THR A 236 1.21 -8.94 -29.21
C THR A 236 2.59 -9.46 -28.85
N ASN A 237 3.33 -10.04 -29.81
CA ASN A 237 4.70 -10.50 -29.57
C ASN A 237 5.70 -9.35 -29.44
N LYS A 238 5.34 -8.12 -29.85
CA LYS A 238 6.18 -6.93 -29.66
C LYS A 238 6.08 -6.35 -28.25
N TRP A 239 5.17 -6.85 -27.41
CA TRP A 239 4.93 -6.32 -26.07
C TRP A 239 6.17 -6.32 -25.19
N SER A 240 6.98 -7.38 -25.27
CA SER A 240 8.22 -7.50 -24.50
C SER A 240 9.18 -6.32 -24.75
N LYS A 241 9.30 -5.86 -26.01
CA LYS A 241 10.14 -4.71 -26.35
C LYS A 241 9.67 -3.43 -25.67
N TYR A 242 8.36 -3.17 -25.70
CA TYR A 242 7.80 -1.95 -25.10
C TYR A 242 7.79 -2.00 -23.58
N ARG A 243 7.59 -3.18 -22.97
CA ARG A 243 7.77 -3.38 -21.52
C ARG A 243 9.19 -3.04 -21.07
N THR A 244 10.20 -3.54 -21.78
CA THR A 244 11.60 -3.23 -21.49
C THR A 244 11.89 -1.73 -21.64
N MET A 245 11.38 -1.10 -22.70
CA MET A 245 11.53 0.34 -22.91
C MET A 245 10.88 1.18 -21.79
N LEU A 246 9.66 0.83 -21.38
CA LEU A 246 8.94 1.53 -20.30
C LEU A 246 9.64 1.34 -18.95
N ALA A 247 10.15 0.14 -18.66
CA ALA A 247 10.95 -0.12 -17.46
C ALA A 247 12.24 0.72 -17.44
N GLN A 248 12.96 0.81 -18.56
CA GLN A 248 14.15 1.66 -18.68
C GLN A 248 13.80 3.16 -18.53
N THR A 249 12.70 3.61 -19.11
CA THR A 249 12.24 5.00 -18.99
C THR A 249 11.84 5.34 -17.56
N GLN A 250 11.24 4.39 -16.83
CA GLN A 250 10.92 4.56 -15.41
C GLN A 250 12.17 4.60 -14.55
N ARG A 251 13.21 3.78 -14.81
CA ARG A 251 14.51 3.90 -14.14
C ARG A 251 15.14 5.28 -14.33
N ASN A 252 15.03 5.86 -15.53
CA ASN A 252 15.54 7.20 -15.81
C ASN A 252 14.63 8.33 -15.26
N LYS A 253 13.45 7.99 -14.72
CA LYS A 253 12.47 8.92 -14.13
C LYS A 253 12.27 8.72 -12.63
N SER A 254 12.88 7.70 -12.02
CA SER A 254 13.18 7.75 -10.59
C SER A 254 13.96 9.03 -10.40
N PRO A 255 13.44 10.00 -9.63
CA PRO A 255 14.11 11.27 -9.51
C PRO A 255 15.53 11.00 -9.02
N SER A 256 16.52 11.49 -9.77
CA SER A 256 17.88 11.54 -9.25
C SER A 256 17.79 12.30 -7.92
N PRO A 257 18.39 11.79 -6.83
CA PRO A 257 18.40 12.52 -5.58
C PRO A 257 18.95 13.91 -5.83
N ILE A 258 18.32 14.93 -5.24
CA ILE A 258 18.79 16.32 -5.35
C ILE A 258 20.24 16.34 -4.82
N PRO A 259 21.25 16.60 -5.69
CA PRO A 259 22.64 16.61 -5.27
C PRO A 259 22.85 17.48 -4.03
N GLY A 260 23.62 16.99 -3.05
CA GLY A 260 23.86 17.70 -1.78
C GLY A 260 22.81 17.49 -0.70
N PHE A 261 21.70 16.81 -0.99
CA PHE A 261 20.64 16.53 -0.01
C PHE A 261 20.50 15.02 0.24
N THR A 262 20.28 14.65 1.50
CA THR A 262 19.87 13.28 1.86
C THR A 262 18.37 13.09 1.63
N GLU A 263 17.90 11.84 1.56
CA GLU A 263 16.48 11.56 1.37
C GLU A 263 15.62 12.12 2.52
N ASP A 264 16.09 11.98 3.77
CA ASP A 264 15.44 12.54 4.96
C ASP A 264 15.34 14.07 4.89
N SER A 265 16.44 14.74 4.51
CA SER A 265 16.46 16.21 4.34
C SER A 265 15.51 16.70 3.25
N ILE A 266 15.23 15.89 2.22
CA ILE A 266 14.27 16.23 1.17
C ILE A 266 12.84 16.10 1.69
N TYR A 267 12.54 15.08 2.50
CA TYR A 267 11.22 14.96 3.12
C TYR A 267 10.96 16.08 4.14
N ASP A 268 11.97 16.47 4.93
CA ASP A 268 11.86 17.62 5.83
C ASP A 268 11.50 18.91 5.07
N LEU A 269 12.12 19.16 3.91
CA LEU A 269 11.79 20.31 3.04
C LEU A 269 10.40 20.18 2.39
N CYS A 270 10.00 18.97 2.01
CA CYS A 270 8.66 18.72 1.49
C CYS A 270 7.59 19.06 2.54
N ASP A 271 7.83 18.69 3.80
CA ASP A 271 6.96 19.02 4.92
C ASP A 271 7.00 20.53 5.23
N GLU A 272 8.19 21.16 5.26
CA GLU A 272 8.36 22.62 5.47
C GLU A 272 7.56 23.42 4.44
N PHE A 273 7.60 23.01 3.17
CA PHE A 273 6.96 23.73 2.06
C PHE A 273 5.57 23.19 1.69
N ASN A 274 5.07 22.19 2.42
CA ASN A 274 3.81 21.50 2.11
C ASN A 274 3.71 21.09 0.62
N CYS A 275 4.77 20.48 0.09
CA CYS A 275 4.87 20.08 -1.30
C CYS A 275 5.28 18.60 -1.45
N THR A 276 5.00 18.01 -2.60
CA THR A 276 5.46 16.64 -2.91
C THR A 276 6.91 16.63 -3.38
N TYR A 277 7.61 15.51 -3.17
CA TYR A 277 8.96 15.27 -3.71
C TYR A 277 9.07 15.64 -5.20
N ALA A 278 8.07 15.27 -6.00
CA ALA A 278 8.06 15.56 -7.43
C ALA A 278 7.90 17.05 -7.76
N GLN A 279 7.26 17.84 -6.89
CA GLN A 279 7.19 19.29 -7.03
C GLN A 279 8.53 19.93 -6.68
N LEU A 280 9.16 19.48 -5.59
CA LEU A 280 10.46 19.99 -5.15
C LEU A 280 11.58 19.66 -6.15
N LEU A 281 11.60 18.46 -6.72
CA LEU A 281 12.54 18.10 -7.79
C LEU A 281 12.37 18.98 -9.04
N ARG A 282 11.13 19.23 -9.47
CA ARG A 282 10.88 20.13 -10.61
C ARG A 282 11.38 21.55 -10.33
N LEU A 283 11.31 21.99 -9.07
CA LEU A 283 11.87 23.28 -8.68
C LEU A 283 13.40 23.26 -8.71
N TYR A 284 14.01 22.16 -8.28
CA TYR A 284 15.46 21.96 -8.39
C TYR A 284 15.95 21.96 -9.83
N GLU A 285 15.25 21.28 -10.75
CA GLU A 285 15.59 21.29 -12.18
C GLU A 285 15.58 22.70 -12.76
N VAL A 286 14.66 23.57 -12.31
CA VAL A 286 14.63 24.99 -12.70
C VAL A 286 15.86 25.70 -12.18
N PHE A 287 16.15 25.55 -10.90
CA PHE A 287 17.30 26.14 -10.24
C PHE A 287 18.62 25.74 -10.92
N SER A 288 18.79 24.46 -11.27
CA SER A 288 19.98 23.94 -11.93
C SER A 288 20.08 24.26 -13.43
N SER A 289 19.01 24.70 -14.07
CA SER A 289 19.00 25.02 -15.51
C SER A 289 19.50 26.44 -15.85
N LEU A 290 19.92 27.21 -14.84
CA LEU A 290 20.29 28.61 -15.00
C LEU A 290 21.71 28.80 -15.54
N PRO A 291 21.95 29.86 -16.35
CA PRO A 291 23.13 29.98 -17.20
C PRO A 291 24.47 30.08 -16.47
N ASP A 292 24.48 30.37 -15.17
CA ASP A 292 25.69 30.47 -14.33
C ASP A 292 25.66 29.56 -13.08
N ALA A 293 24.85 28.49 -13.09
CA ALA A 293 24.91 27.44 -12.07
C ALA A 293 26.19 26.59 -12.24
N SER A 294 27.36 27.18 -11.95
CA SER A 294 28.65 26.52 -12.09
C SER A 294 28.87 25.54 -10.94
N GLY A 295 28.55 24.26 -11.15
CA GLY A 295 29.09 23.12 -10.38
C GLY A 295 28.77 23.02 -8.88
N ASP A 296 28.35 24.11 -8.22
CA ASP A 296 28.40 24.26 -6.76
C ASP A 296 27.08 24.77 -6.15
N GLN A 297 25.92 24.55 -6.80
CA GLN A 297 24.60 24.70 -6.15
C GLN A 297 24.17 26.11 -5.70
N PHE A 298 24.78 27.18 -6.24
CA PHE A 298 24.39 28.56 -5.93
C PHE A 298 24.11 29.38 -7.19
N VAL A 299 23.17 30.34 -7.10
CA VAL A 299 22.75 31.25 -8.19
C VAL A 299 22.86 32.70 -7.72
N PRO A 300 23.44 33.64 -8.48
CA PRO A 300 23.47 35.05 -8.08
C PRO A 300 22.08 35.63 -7.81
N VAL A 301 21.92 36.38 -6.71
CA VAL A 301 20.62 36.92 -6.24
C VAL A 301 20.00 37.90 -7.25
N ASP A 302 20.84 38.59 -8.03
CA ASP A 302 20.41 39.49 -9.08
C ASP A 302 19.69 38.77 -10.24
N GLU A 303 19.96 37.48 -10.45
CA GLU A 303 19.26 36.66 -11.45
C GLU A 303 17.85 36.23 -11.01
N LEU A 304 17.52 36.28 -9.71
CA LEU A 304 16.23 35.83 -9.14
C LEU A 304 15.01 36.39 -9.90
N GLY A 305 15.11 37.64 -10.34
CA GLY A 305 14.05 38.31 -11.07
C GLY A 305 13.80 37.71 -12.45
N GLU A 306 14.85 37.38 -13.20
CA GLU A 306 14.71 36.71 -14.49
C GLU A 306 14.11 35.30 -14.34
N VAL A 307 14.49 34.59 -13.27
CA VAL A 307 14.01 33.23 -12.99
C VAL A 307 12.51 33.22 -12.71
N LEU A 308 12.04 34.15 -11.89
CA LEU A 308 10.63 34.23 -11.49
C LEU A 308 9.76 34.81 -12.62
N MET A 309 10.23 35.81 -13.36
CA MET A 309 9.49 36.41 -14.48
C MET A 309 9.33 35.48 -15.69
N ARG A 310 10.27 34.56 -15.94
CA ARG A 310 10.13 33.58 -17.05
C ARG A 310 9.02 32.54 -16.81
N ARG A 311 8.45 32.46 -15.61
CA ARG A 311 7.46 31.44 -15.23
C ARG A 311 6.22 31.95 -14.50
N SER A 312 6.20 33.18 -13.98
CA SER A 312 4.98 33.77 -13.41
C SER A 312 4.05 34.27 -14.52
N ASP A 313 2.79 33.86 -14.50
CA ASP A 313 1.74 34.38 -15.40
C ASP A 313 1.34 35.85 -15.08
N PHE A 314 2.02 36.49 -14.13
CA PHE A 314 1.73 37.84 -13.64
C PHE A 314 2.96 38.74 -13.73
N PRO A 315 2.78 40.04 -14.06
CA PRO A 315 3.85 41.01 -14.00
C PRO A 315 4.27 41.23 -12.54
N ILE A 316 5.56 41.02 -12.25
CA ILE A 316 6.18 41.29 -10.95
C ILE A 316 6.75 42.71 -11.02
N ASP A 317 6.38 43.59 -10.08
CA ASP A 317 6.92 44.94 -10.01
C ASP A 317 8.31 44.98 -9.33
N ASP A 318 9.05 46.07 -9.58
CA ASP A 318 10.42 46.25 -9.07
C ASP A 318 10.50 46.27 -7.53
N ASP A 319 9.44 46.70 -6.85
CA ASP A 319 9.36 46.70 -5.38
C ASP A 319 9.22 45.29 -4.81
N THR A 320 8.43 44.44 -5.45
CA THR A 320 8.26 43.04 -5.10
C THR A 320 9.55 42.26 -5.35
N LEU A 321 10.19 42.52 -6.50
CA LEU A 321 11.49 41.94 -6.84
C LEU A 321 12.56 42.27 -5.79
N ARG A 322 12.59 43.53 -5.33
CA ARG A 322 13.53 44.01 -4.31
C ARG A 322 13.34 43.28 -2.98
N LYS A 323 12.09 43.18 -2.52
CA LYS A 323 11.74 42.45 -1.28
C LYS A 323 12.13 40.99 -1.36
N TRP A 324 11.91 40.36 -2.51
CA TRP A 324 12.29 38.96 -2.70
C TRP A 324 13.81 38.77 -2.69
N ARG A 325 14.58 39.68 -3.29
CA ARG A 325 16.05 39.65 -3.21
C ARG A 325 16.53 39.78 -1.76
N GLU A 326 15.95 40.69 -0.97
CA GLU A 326 16.28 40.86 0.46
C GLU A 326 15.92 39.62 1.29
N MET A 327 14.80 38.94 0.99
CA MET A 327 14.40 37.72 1.68
C MET A 327 15.24 36.51 1.28
N ALA A 328 15.66 36.46 0.02
CA ALA A 328 16.37 35.32 -0.56
C ALA A 328 17.87 35.32 -0.21
N ASP A 329 18.44 36.50 -0.01
CA ASP A 329 19.82 36.72 0.44
C ASP A 329 19.87 37.12 1.92
N PHE A 330 19.17 36.37 2.78
CA PHE A 330 19.05 36.72 4.20
C PHE A 330 20.41 36.77 4.91
N ASP A 331 21.38 35.98 4.46
CA ASP A 331 22.74 35.94 5.01
C ASP A 331 23.71 36.95 4.36
N GLY A 332 23.26 37.68 3.33
CA GLY A 332 24.04 38.67 2.61
C GLY A 332 25.23 38.09 1.85
N SER A 333 25.18 36.81 1.49
CA SER A 333 26.22 36.11 0.73
C SER A 333 26.26 36.55 -0.74
N GLY A 334 25.18 37.14 -1.25
CA GLY A 334 25.02 37.53 -2.65
C GLY A 334 24.73 36.34 -3.57
N VAL A 335 24.54 35.15 -3.02
CA VAL A 335 24.27 33.92 -3.77
C VAL A 335 23.12 33.12 -3.14
N LEU A 336 22.23 32.60 -3.96
CA LEU A 336 21.05 31.85 -3.57
C LEU A 336 21.35 30.37 -3.47
N SER A 337 21.10 29.76 -2.31
CA SER A 337 21.01 28.30 -2.23
C SER A 337 19.69 27.80 -2.82
N PHE A 338 19.63 26.51 -3.14
CA PHE A 338 18.37 25.88 -3.56
C PHE A 338 17.27 26.01 -2.48
N VAL A 339 17.63 25.95 -1.20
CA VAL A 339 16.67 26.06 -0.09
C VAL A 339 16.08 27.47 -0.02
N ASP A 340 16.90 28.50 -0.19
CA ASP A 340 16.44 29.89 -0.17
C ASP A 340 15.56 30.20 -1.37
N PHE A 341 15.93 29.67 -2.54
CA PHE A 341 15.10 29.71 -3.73
C PHE A 341 13.75 29.01 -3.52
N ALA A 342 13.74 27.84 -2.88
CA ALA A 342 12.51 27.12 -2.54
C ALA A 342 11.64 27.86 -1.51
N ARG A 343 12.26 28.49 -0.51
CA ARG A 343 11.57 29.33 0.48
C ARG A 343 10.91 30.55 -0.15
N VAL A 344 11.57 31.20 -1.11
CA VAL A 344 10.97 32.31 -1.86
C VAL A 344 9.82 31.81 -2.73
N TYR A 345 10.00 30.65 -3.37
CA TYR A 345 8.99 30.08 -4.26
C TYR A 345 7.72 29.60 -3.52
N TYR A 346 7.89 28.90 -2.39
CA TYR A 346 6.79 28.31 -1.61
C TYR A 346 6.30 29.18 -0.44
N GLY A 347 7.14 30.09 0.09
CA GLY A 347 6.81 30.99 1.20
C GLY A 347 5.84 32.13 0.83
N LEU A 348 5.34 32.17 -0.40
CA LEU A 348 4.38 33.16 -0.88
C LEU A 348 2.99 33.08 -0.22
N GLU A 349 2.66 32.02 0.52
CA GLU A 349 1.43 31.96 1.33
C GLU A 349 1.59 32.52 2.76
N ALA A 350 2.80 32.90 3.18
CA ALA A 350 3.10 33.35 4.54
C ALA A 350 3.52 34.82 4.67
N VAL A 351 3.34 35.65 3.62
CA VAL A 351 3.40 37.11 3.77
C VAL A 351 1.98 37.60 4.11
N PRO A 352 1.72 38.10 5.34
CA PRO A 352 0.42 38.63 5.68
C PRO A 352 0.08 39.78 4.74
N THR A 353 -1.12 39.71 4.16
CA THR A 353 -1.82 40.86 3.59
C THR A 353 -1.63 42.06 4.53
N LEU A 354 -0.89 43.08 4.12
CA LEU A 354 -0.88 44.39 4.78
C LEU A 354 -2.28 45.00 4.62
N ALA A 355 -3.19 44.58 5.49
CA ALA A 355 -4.47 45.24 5.69
C ALA A 355 -4.39 46.04 6.99
N ALA A 356 -4.27 47.37 6.84
CA ALA A 356 -4.99 48.40 7.59
C ALA A 356 -4.13 49.67 7.76
N GLU A 357 -4.32 50.65 6.88
CA GLU A 357 -4.42 52.03 7.37
C GLU A 357 -5.86 52.50 7.14
N SER A 358 -6.68 52.24 8.14
CA SER A 358 -7.87 53.03 8.42
C SER A 358 -7.41 54.42 8.86
N GLY A 359 -7.66 55.43 8.02
CA GLY A 359 -7.35 56.81 8.32
C GLY A 359 -8.03 57.79 7.37
N SER A 360 -9.36 57.75 7.29
CA SER A 360 -10.12 58.92 6.85
C SER A 360 -10.04 59.99 7.95
N VAL A 361 -9.62 61.22 7.65
CA VAL A 361 -10.41 62.48 7.54
C VAL A 361 -9.46 63.60 7.04
N PRO A 362 -9.98 64.75 6.57
CA PRO A 362 -10.32 65.12 5.20
C PRO A 362 -9.18 65.81 4.41
#